data_AF-A0A954U6H9-F1
#
_entry.id   AF-A0A954U6H9-F1
#
_cell.length_a   1.000
_cell.length_b   1.000
_cell.length_c   1.000
_cell.angle_alpha   90.00
_cell.angle_beta   90.00
_cell.angle_gamma   90.00
#
_symmetry.space_group_name_H-M   'P 1'
#
loop_
_entity.id
_entity.type
_entity.pdbx_description
1 polymer ?
#
loop_
_entity_poly.entity_id
_entity_poly.type
_entity_poly.pdbx_seq_one_letter_code
_entity_poly.pdbx_strand_id
1 'polypeptide(L)'
;MLALNEGQPVRLVAALEGHFIGGRDWNGEDEDITLRLVSYPAIDHDDYDWIDPRPSEIDENRCANCHPEIYAEWSQSGHARSANNPHFLNVFLGTDAAGRADVGWNLAGDYPEGKSVCLSCHQPSREPSIESDGLLLAEESVHSLGVHCDFCHKVANVSTRNVGLSHGRFAMTLLRPARGEKLLLGPLDDVDRGEDVYSPLYGESRYCASCHEGILFGTHAYSTYSEWLGSNYAERGVQCQDCHMANHRQITNMAAGHGGIERDPVTLSSHATPGSDLGFLREHLSLEVASHRESGGIVVRTTVTARDVGHLTPTGHPSRQLLLVLRANTESGQAVPLIAGERLPAAAGTPDRGGQAGQPGKLYAKTLTSLDGDPHIPYWDVTELAADTRLKPDEPDRASFTFAAQQSPVVIQAELIYRRFPFDVAKEKGWTDNEIHVATQTFRVNSDP
;
A
#
# COMPACT_ATOMS: atom_id res chain seq x y z
N MET A 1 -11.64 -5.95 -39.00
CA MET A 1 -12.98 -6.41 -39.46
C MET A 1 -13.50 -7.37 -38.40
N LEU A 2 -14.48 -6.93 -37.61
CA LEU A 2 -15.26 -7.84 -36.77
C LEU A 2 -16.19 -8.61 -37.70
N ALA A 3 -16.07 -9.94 -37.72
CA ALA A 3 -17.02 -10.79 -38.42
C ALA A 3 -18.29 -10.86 -37.59
N LEU A 4 -19.20 -9.91 -37.82
CA LEU A 4 -20.53 -9.90 -37.22
C LEU A 4 -21.44 -10.78 -38.07
N ASN A 5 -22.18 -11.69 -37.45
CA ASN A 5 -23.23 -12.43 -38.15
C ASN A 5 -24.33 -11.44 -38.56
N GLU A 6 -24.78 -11.50 -39.82
CA GLU A 6 -25.86 -10.64 -40.33
C GLU A 6 -27.10 -10.70 -39.40
N GLY A 7 -27.58 -9.53 -38.96
CA GLY A 7 -28.83 -9.38 -38.22
C GLY A 7 -28.76 -9.47 -36.68
N GLN A 8 -27.58 -9.64 -36.07
CA GLN A 8 -27.46 -9.49 -34.61
C GLN A 8 -27.21 -8.03 -34.23
N PRO A 9 -28.02 -7.42 -33.34
CA PRO A 9 -27.77 -6.08 -32.86
C PRO A 9 -26.45 -6.02 -32.07
N VAL A 10 -25.60 -5.06 -32.41
CA VAL A 10 -24.31 -4.81 -31.76
C VAL A 10 -24.37 -3.47 -31.04
N ARG A 11 -23.88 -3.42 -29.81
CA ARG A 11 -23.67 -2.16 -29.09
C ARG A 11 -22.39 -1.52 -29.61
N LEU A 12 -22.50 -0.33 -30.21
CA LEU A 12 -21.35 0.48 -30.60
C LEU A 12 -21.12 1.53 -29.52
N VAL A 13 -19.88 1.64 -29.06
CA VAL A 13 -19.47 2.56 -28.01
C VAL A 13 -18.30 3.40 -28.50
N ALA A 14 -18.25 4.66 -28.07
CA ALA A 14 -17.13 5.54 -28.29
C ALA A 14 -16.82 6.32 -27.00
N ALA A 15 -15.53 6.43 -26.71
CA ALA A 15 -14.99 7.20 -25.61
C ALA A 15 -14.02 8.25 -26.14
N LEU A 16 -14.03 9.41 -25.51
CA LEU A 16 -13.09 10.50 -25.76
C LEU A 16 -12.88 11.22 -24.45
N GLU A 17 -11.62 11.47 -24.07
CA GLU A 17 -11.30 12.27 -22.89
C GLU A 17 -12.03 13.63 -22.93
N GLY A 18 -12.52 14.10 -21.78
CA GLY A 18 -13.35 15.29 -21.71
C GLY A 18 -14.85 15.06 -21.99
N HIS A 19 -15.26 13.83 -22.29
CA HIS A 19 -16.65 13.51 -22.66
C HIS A 19 -17.18 12.28 -21.93
N PHE A 20 -18.49 12.25 -21.72
CA PHE A 20 -19.19 11.03 -21.33
C PHE A 20 -19.08 9.98 -22.44
N ILE A 21 -18.94 8.72 -22.04
CA ILE A 21 -18.93 7.59 -22.96
C ILE A 21 -20.32 7.49 -23.60
N GLY A 22 -20.36 7.45 -24.93
CA GLY A 22 -21.58 7.39 -25.71
C GLY A 22 -21.69 6.07 -26.44
N GLY A 23 -22.89 5.52 -26.54
CA GLY A 23 -23.13 4.35 -27.37
C GLY A 23 -24.54 4.25 -27.91
N ARG A 24 -24.68 3.33 -28.86
CA ARG A 24 -25.91 3.11 -29.63
C ARG A 24 -25.97 1.67 -30.12
N ASP A 25 -27.17 1.10 -30.14
CA ASP A 25 -27.40 -0.21 -30.76
C ASP A 25 -27.43 -0.05 -32.29
N TRP A 26 -26.72 -0.95 -32.97
CA TRP A 26 -26.69 -1.03 -34.43
C TRP A 26 -27.20 -2.38 -34.89
N ASN A 27 -28.20 -2.37 -35.78
CA ASN A 27 -28.91 -3.56 -36.26
C ASN A 27 -28.33 -4.13 -37.57
N GLY A 28 -27.26 -3.54 -38.12
CA GLY A 28 -26.66 -3.96 -39.38
C GLY A 28 -27.20 -3.24 -40.63
N GLU A 29 -28.23 -2.39 -40.50
CA GLU A 29 -28.92 -1.77 -41.64
C GLU A 29 -28.49 -0.32 -41.90
N ASP A 30 -28.06 0.40 -40.86
CA ASP A 30 -27.57 1.77 -41.01
C ASP A 30 -26.17 1.76 -41.66
N GLU A 31 -26.03 2.36 -42.85
CA GLU A 31 -24.74 2.52 -43.54
C GLU A 31 -23.88 3.63 -42.91
N ASP A 32 -24.51 4.69 -42.40
CA ASP A 32 -23.85 5.83 -41.73
C ASP A 32 -24.22 5.86 -40.24
N ILE A 33 -23.25 5.61 -39.38
CA ILE A 33 -23.43 5.58 -37.92
C ILE A 33 -22.74 6.80 -37.30
N THR A 34 -23.52 7.62 -36.59
CA THR A 34 -22.99 8.74 -35.80
C THR A 34 -23.17 8.47 -34.31
N LEU A 35 -22.07 8.52 -33.56
CA LEU A 35 -22.07 8.52 -32.10
C LEU A 35 -21.78 9.94 -31.61
N ARG A 36 -22.69 10.51 -30.81
CA ARG A 36 -22.52 11.84 -30.22
C ARG A 36 -21.97 11.71 -28.82
N LEU A 37 -20.81 12.31 -28.58
CA LEU A 37 -20.22 12.42 -27.25
C LEU A 37 -20.57 13.80 -26.66
N VAL A 38 -20.95 13.81 -25.39
CA VAL A 38 -21.31 15.02 -24.66
C VAL A 38 -20.16 15.37 -23.73
N SER A 39 -19.63 16.59 -23.85
CA SER A 39 -18.57 17.03 -22.95
C SER A 39 -19.10 17.09 -21.51
N TYR A 40 -18.32 16.58 -20.56
CA TYR A 40 -18.71 16.66 -19.16
C TYR A 40 -18.51 18.10 -18.62
N PRO A 41 -19.21 18.52 -17.55
CA PRO A 41 -19.01 19.83 -16.95
C PRO A 41 -17.57 20.01 -16.49
N ALA A 42 -16.91 21.13 -16.84
CA ALA A 42 -15.53 21.40 -16.43
C ALA A 42 -15.43 22.16 -15.09
N ILE A 43 -16.55 22.34 -14.39
CA ILE A 43 -16.64 23.05 -13.11
C ILE A 43 -16.62 22.01 -12.00
N ASP A 44 -15.72 22.16 -11.04
CA ASP A 44 -15.73 21.40 -9.79
C ASP A 44 -16.64 22.08 -8.77
N HIS A 45 -17.66 21.35 -8.31
CA HIS A 45 -18.63 21.84 -7.32
C HIS A 45 -18.21 21.44 -5.90
N ASP A 46 -17.84 22.43 -5.08
CA ASP A 46 -17.39 22.22 -3.69
C ASP A 46 -18.52 21.88 -2.71
N ASP A 47 -19.77 22.17 -3.09
CA ASP A 47 -21.00 21.83 -2.38
C ASP A 47 -21.54 20.43 -2.72
N TYR A 48 -20.77 19.61 -3.43
CA TYR A 48 -21.14 18.25 -3.80
C TYR A 48 -21.31 17.33 -2.58
N ASP A 49 -22.43 16.59 -2.55
CA ASP A 49 -22.69 15.55 -1.56
C ASP A 49 -22.08 14.22 -2.02
N TRP A 50 -21.00 13.81 -1.36
CA TRP A 50 -20.33 12.53 -1.63
C TRP A 50 -21.27 11.33 -1.45
N ILE A 51 -21.17 10.36 -2.37
CA ILE A 51 -21.94 9.13 -2.33
C ILE A 51 -21.33 8.17 -1.29
N ASP A 52 -22.16 7.74 -0.33
CA ASP A 52 -21.80 6.68 0.61
C ASP A 52 -21.71 5.33 -0.14
N PRO A 53 -20.55 4.64 -0.09
CA PRO A 53 -20.38 3.39 -0.82
C PRO A 53 -21.09 2.19 -0.18
N ARG A 54 -21.51 2.27 1.09
CA ARG A 54 -22.09 1.14 1.84
C ARG A 54 -23.46 0.73 1.29
N PRO A 55 -23.91 -0.52 1.40
CA PRO A 55 -25.23 -0.91 0.91
C PRO A 55 -26.37 -0.15 1.60
N SER A 56 -27.48 0.06 0.90
CA SER A 56 -28.70 0.70 1.44
C SER A 56 -29.95 0.24 0.71
N GLU A 57 -31.01 -0.05 1.47
CA GLU A 57 -32.34 -0.38 0.91
C GLU A 57 -33.14 0.86 0.48
N ILE A 58 -32.79 2.05 0.99
CA ILE A 58 -33.55 3.29 0.77
C ILE A 58 -32.84 4.28 -0.17
N ASP A 59 -31.57 4.04 -0.46
CA ASP A 59 -30.73 4.88 -1.31
C ASP A 59 -30.11 3.99 -2.38
N GLU A 60 -30.73 3.96 -3.55
CA GLU A 60 -30.31 3.12 -4.68
C GLU A 60 -28.98 3.57 -5.31
N ASN A 61 -28.51 4.79 -5.02
CA ASN A 61 -27.33 5.36 -5.65
C ASN A 61 -26.01 4.91 -5.01
N ARG A 62 -26.06 4.10 -3.95
CA ARG A 62 -24.86 3.65 -3.25
C ARG A 62 -24.10 2.59 -4.03
N CYS A 63 -22.77 2.73 -4.04
CA CYS A 63 -21.90 1.91 -4.88
C CYS A 63 -22.10 0.40 -4.67
N ALA A 64 -22.17 -0.05 -3.41
CA ALA A 64 -22.33 -1.47 -3.08
C ALA A 64 -23.65 -2.10 -3.54
N ASN A 65 -24.68 -1.30 -3.83
CA ASN A 65 -25.95 -1.84 -4.30
C ASN A 65 -25.83 -2.42 -5.71
N CYS A 66 -24.92 -1.88 -6.54
CA CYS A 66 -24.65 -2.37 -7.89
C CYS A 66 -23.31 -3.09 -8.00
N HIS A 67 -22.34 -2.76 -7.15
CA HIS A 67 -20.95 -3.26 -7.18
C HIS A 67 -20.57 -4.01 -5.89
N PRO A 68 -21.31 -5.06 -5.48
CA PRO A 68 -21.10 -5.71 -4.18
C PRO A 68 -19.74 -6.39 -4.05
N GLU A 69 -19.21 -6.96 -5.14
CA GLU A 69 -17.90 -7.66 -5.15
C GLU A 69 -16.75 -6.68 -4.94
N ILE A 70 -16.71 -5.57 -5.70
CA ILE A 70 -15.72 -4.50 -5.56
C ILE A 70 -15.80 -3.88 -4.17
N TYR A 71 -17.01 -3.63 -3.67
CA TYR A 71 -17.19 -3.09 -2.33
C TYR A 71 -16.64 -4.04 -1.26
N ALA A 72 -16.83 -5.35 -1.41
CA ALA A 72 -16.27 -6.34 -0.49
C ALA A 72 -14.74 -6.33 -0.49
N GLU A 73 -14.10 -6.14 -1.64
CA GLU A 73 -12.65 -5.96 -1.72
C GLU A 73 -12.19 -4.65 -1.06
N TRP A 74 -12.77 -3.52 -1.49
CA TRP A 74 -12.38 -2.18 -1.00
C TRP A 74 -12.60 -2.04 0.50
N SER A 75 -13.73 -2.51 1.04
CA SER A 75 -14.07 -2.36 2.47
C SER A 75 -13.06 -3.05 3.40
N GLN A 76 -12.29 -4.01 2.88
CA GLN A 76 -11.23 -4.71 3.60
C GLN A 76 -9.83 -4.14 3.33
N SER A 77 -9.70 -3.13 2.48
CA SER A 77 -8.42 -2.53 2.07
C SER A 77 -7.84 -1.57 3.12
N GLY A 78 -6.60 -1.12 2.87
CA GLY A 78 -6.02 0.01 3.60
C GLY A 78 -6.70 1.35 3.30
N HIS A 79 -7.26 1.50 2.10
CA HIS A 79 -7.94 2.71 1.64
C HIS A 79 -9.25 2.98 2.41
N ALA A 80 -10.11 1.97 2.56
CA ALA A 80 -11.34 2.08 3.34
C ALA A 80 -11.09 2.34 4.83
N ARG A 81 -9.91 1.95 5.31
CA ARG A 81 -9.49 2.12 6.72
C ARG A 81 -8.53 3.27 6.93
N SER A 82 -8.24 4.09 5.92
CA SER A 82 -7.22 5.13 6.04
C SER A 82 -7.58 6.13 7.14
N ALA A 83 -8.86 6.43 7.33
CA ALA A 83 -9.34 7.35 8.36
C ALA A 83 -9.37 6.74 9.77
N ASN A 84 -9.48 5.41 9.90
CA ASN A 84 -9.82 4.73 11.15
C ASN A 84 -8.86 3.60 11.54
N ASN A 85 -7.72 3.47 10.85
CA ASN A 85 -6.71 2.46 11.16
C ASN A 85 -6.16 2.67 12.59
N PRO A 86 -6.27 1.68 13.49
CA PRO A 86 -5.88 1.86 14.89
C PRO A 86 -4.43 2.29 15.10
N HIS A 87 -3.48 1.78 14.30
CA HIS A 87 -2.08 2.20 14.42
C HIS A 87 -1.89 3.67 14.01
N PHE A 88 -2.52 4.09 12.91
CA PHE A 88 -2.51 5.50 12.51
C PHE A 88 -3.11 6.37 13.62
N LEU A 89 -4.28 6.01 14.16
CA LEU A 89 -4.93 6.77 15.23
C LEU A 89 -4.09 6.86 16.50
N ASN A 90 -3.48 5.75 16.90
CA ASN A 90 -2.61 5.70 18.07
C ASN A 90 -1.38 6.59 17.91
N VAL A 91 -0.76 6.62 16.74
CA VAL A 91 0.39 7.48 16.43
C VAL A 91 -0.05 8.95 16.29
N PHE A 92 -1.19 9.19 15.66
CA PHE A 92 -1.73 10.53 15.42
C PHE A 92 -2.20 11.20 16.71
N LEU A 93 -2.88 10.47 17.60
CA LEU A 93 -3.48 11.01 18.84
C LEU A 93 -2.63 10.78 20.10
N GLY A 94 -1.48 10.10 20.00
CA GLY A 94 -0.70 9.76 21.19
C GLY A 94 -1.37 8.74 22.10
N THR A 95 -2.21 7.85 21.54
CA THR A 95 -2.89 6.79 22.31
C THR A 95 -2.24 5.42 22.09
N ASP A 96 -2.54 4.46 22.96
CA ASP A 96 -2.16 3.06 22.78
C ASP A 96 -3.35 2.17 22.36
N ALA A 97 -3.09 0.87 22.19
CA ALA A 97 -4.10 -0.11 21.79
C ALA A 97 -5.27 -0.25 22.78
N ALA A 98 -5.11 0.18 24.03
CA ALA A 98 -6.16 0.20 25.06
C ALA A 98 -6.88 1.56 25.14
N GLY A 99 -6.52 2.52 24.29
CA GLY A 99 -7.08 3.87 24.28
C GLY A 99 -6.55 4.78 25.38
N ARG A 100 -5.46 4.41 26.07
CA ARG A 100 -4.82 5.31 27.05
C ARG A 100 -4.11 6.43 26.29
N ALA A 101 -4.33 7.66 26.73
CA ALA A 101 -3.67 8.84 26.18
C ALA A 101 -2.23 8.98 26.68
N ASP A 102 -1.47 9.88 26.04
CA ASP A 102 -0.10 10.27 26.39
C ASP A 102 0.90 9.10 26.39
N VAL A 103 0.77 8.19 25.42
CA VAL A 103 1.67 7.04 25.25
C VAL A 103 2.47 7.19 23.96
N GLY A 104 3.80 7.32 24.04
CA GLY A 104 4.70 7.36 22.89
C GLY A 104 4.41 8.49 21.89
N TRP A 105 4.69 8.22 20.61
CA TRP A 105 4.52 9.19 19.52
C TRP A 105 3.12 9.80 19.46
N ASN A 106 3.04 11.13 19.35
CA ASN A 106 1.81 11.90 19.36
C ASN A 106 1.86 13.06 18.35
N LEU A 107 1.64 12.79 17.07
CA LEU A 107 1.73 13.82 16.03
C LEU A 107 0.84 15.04 16.33
N ALA A 108 -0.41 14.83 16.75
CA ALA A 108 -1.35 15.91 17.00
C ALA A 108 -0.95 16.78 18.21
N GLY A 109 -0.23 16.21 19.17
CA GLY A 109 0.37 16.94 20.29
C GLY A 109 1.67 17.64 19.91
N ASP A 110 2.53 16.95 19.18
CA ASP A 110 3.88 17.42 18.80
C ASP A 110 3.82 18.51 17.71
N TYR A 111 2.92 18.37 16.74
CA TYR A 111 2.73 19.29 15.59
C TYR A 111 1.26 19.64 15.37
N PRO A 112 0.65 20.49 16.23
CA PRO A 112 -0.78 20.78 16.15
C PRO A 112 -1.24 21.42 14.83
N GLU A 113 -0.42 22.29 14.25
CA GLU A 113 -0.64 22.94 12.94
C GLU A 113 -0.53 21.96 11.76
N GLY A 114 0.16 20.83 11.98
CA GLY A 114 0.42 19.81 10.97
C GLY A 114 -0.70 18.79 10.78
N LYS A 115 -1.73 18.78 11.63
CA LYS A 115 -2.78 17.73 11.63
C LYS A 115 -3.48 17.54 10.28
N SER A 116 -3.75 18.64 9.58
CA SER A 116 -4.44 18.64 8.29
C SER A 116 -3.64 17.96 7.18
N VAL A 117 -2.31 17.90 7.30
CA VAL A 117 -1.41 17.26 6.32
C VAL A 117 -1.74 15.78 6.16
N CYS A 118 -2.05 15.10 7.27
CA CYS A 118 -2.39 13.68 7.28
C CYS A 118 -3.76 13.45 6.64
N LEU A 119 -4.72 14.34 6.88
CA LEU A 119 -6.08 14.23 6.36
C LEU A 119 -6.12 14.32 4.84
N SER A 120 -5.16 15.01 4.21
CA SER A 120 -5.06 15.10 2.76
C SER A 120 -4.92 13.73 2.06
N CYS A 121 -4.39 12.72 2.75
CA CYS A 121 -4.29 11.34 2.27
C CYS A 121 -5.28 10.40 2.99
N HIS A 122 -5.51 10.63 4.29
CA HIS A 122 -6.29 9.70 5.13
C HIS A 122 -7.80 9.96 5.13
N GLN A 123 -8.26 11.19 4.87
CA GLN A 123 -9.68 11.59 4.73
C GLN A 123 -9.85 12.57 3.56
N PRO A 124 -9.48 12.21 2.33
CA PRO A 124 -9.26 13.19 1.27
C PRO A 124 -10.54 13.79 0.67
N SER A 125 -11.70 13.18 0.93
CA SER A 125 -13.01 13.76 0.56
C SER A 125 -13.47 14.88 1.50
N ARG A 126 -12.80 15.04 2.64
CA ARG A 126 -13.08 16.15 3.56
C ARG A 126 -12.34 17.39 3.09
N GLU A 127 -13.08 18.50 3.06
CA GLU A 127 -12.47 19.79 2.80
C GLU A 127 -11.63 20.22 4.01
N PRO A 128 -10.33 20.48 3.81
CA PRO A 128 -9.47 20.95 4.89
C PRO A 128 -9.89 22.37 5.25
N SER A 129 -10.46 22.55 6.44
CA SER A 129 -10.69 23.88 7.02
C SER A 129 -9.67 24.15 8.12
N ILE A 130 -9.21 25.40 8.21
CA ILE A 130 -8.32 25.87 9.29
C ILE A 130 -8.99 25.66 10.66
N GLU A 131 -10.33 25.67 10.71
CA GLU A 131 -11.14 25.44 11.91
C GLU A 131 -11.47 23.96 12.17
N SER A 132 -11.04 23.02 11.32
CA SER A 132 -11.25 21.60 11.58
C SER A 132 -10.28 21.11 12.66
N ASP A 133 -10.74 21.13 13.91
CA ASP A 133 -10.01 20.76 15.13
C ASP A 133 -9.49 19.30 15.19
N GLY A 134 -9.69 18.50 14.14
CA GLY A 134 -9.11 17.16 14.06
C GLY A 134 -9.86 16.19 13.16
N LEU A 135 -9.34 14.96 13.19
CA LEU A 135 -9.89 13.78 12.54
C LEU A 135 -11.35 13.55 12.97
N LEU A 136 -12.27 13.39 12.01
CA LEU A 136 -13.65 13.00 12.33
C LEU A 136 -13.68 11.51 12.65
N LEU A 137 -13.49 11.19 13.93
CA LEU A 137 -13.56 9.82 14.44
C LEU A 137 -14.97 9.39 14.83
N ALA A 138 -15.85 10.33 15.16
CA ALA A 138 -17.09 10.07 15.87
C ALA A 138 -18.37 10.14 15.01
N GLU A 139 -18.30 10.64 13.78
CA GLU A 139 -19.46 10.74 12.89
C GLU A 139 -19.46 9.61 11.85
N GLU A 140 -20.57 8.88 11.74
CA GLU A 140 -20.87 8.01 10.61
C GLU A 140 -21.11 8.86 9.34
N SER A 141 -20.06 9.49 8.86
CA SER A 141 -20.02 10.23 7.60
C SER A 141 -19.23 9.45 6.56
N VAL A 142 -19.51 9.70 5.28
CA VAL A 142 -18.72 9.16 4.17
C VAL A 142 -17.21 9.48 4.27
N HIS A 143 -16.84 10.57 4.96
CA HIS A 143 -15.44 10.94 5.22
C HIS A 143 -14.71 9.99 6.19
N SER A 144 -15.42 9.32 7.09
CA SER A 144 -14.82 8.34 8.02
C SER A 144 -14.51 6.99 7.34
N LEU A 145 -14.94 6.83 6.09
CA LEU A 145 -14.62 5.70 5.23
C LEU A 145 -13.30 5.89 4.45
N GLY A 146 -12.55 6.95 4.77
CA GLY A 146 -11.22 7.17 4.22
C GLY A 146 -11.23 7.47 2.72
N VAL A 147 -10.37 6.77 1.97
CA VAL A 147 -10.31 6.88 0.51
C VAL A 147 -11.41 6.01 -0.10
N HIS A 148 -12.62 6.56 -0.22
CA HIS A 148 -13.81 5.84 -0.71
C HIS A 148 -14.00 5.91 -2.22
N CYS A 149 -14.89 5.07 -2.76
CA CYS A 149 -15.14 4.90 -4.20
C CYS A 149 -15.39 6.24 -4.90
N ASP A 150 -16.35 7.02 -4.40
CA ASP A 150 -16.74 8.28 -5.01
C ASP A 150 -15.60 9.32 -4.98
N PHE A 151 -14.74 9.34 -3.96
CA PHE A 151 -13.55 10.19 -4.00
C PHE A 151 -12.59 9.77 -5.12
N CYS A 152 -12.23 8.48 -5.16
CA CYS A 152 -11.32 7.96 -6.18
C CYS A 152 -11.84 8.22 -7.60
N HIS A 153 -13.14 8.06 -7.83
CA HIS A 153 -13.76 8.22 -9.15
C HIS A 153 -14.12 9.67 -9.51
N LYS A 154 -13.63 10.67 -8.77
CA LYS A 154 -13.74 12.11 -9.09
C LYS A 154 -12.40 12.78 -9.37
N VAL A 155 -11.30 12.03 -9.41
CA VAL A 155 -9.98 12.57 -9.68
C VAL A 155 -9.80 12.73 -11.20
N ALA A 156 -9.92 13.96 -11.68
CA ALA A 156 -9.74 14.28 -13.09
C ALA A 156 -8.27 14.38 -13.50
N ASN A 157 -7.39 14.77 -12.59
CA ASN A 157 -5.96 14.88 -12.86
C ASN A 157 -5.11 14.73 -11.60
N VAL A 158 -3.88 14.27 -11.76
CA VAL A 158 -2.83 14.35 -10.74
C VAL A 158 -1.63 15.09 -11.31
N SER A 159 -1.24 16.18 -10.65
CA SER A 159 -0.11 17.02 -11.07
C SER A 159 1.20 16.39 -10.65
N THR A 160 2.13 16.24 -11.60
CA THR A 160 3.49 15.76 -11.31
C THR A 160 4.52 16.88 -11.10
N ARG A 161 4.11 18.15 -11.18
CA ARG A 161 5.05 19.28 -11.10
C ARG A 161 5.76 19.36 -9.74
N ASN A 162 5.02 19.07 -8.67
CA ASN A 162 5.46 19.19 -7.28
C ASN A 162 5.19 17.90 -6.49
N VAL A 163 5.28 16.72 -7.11
CA VAL A 163 5.02 15.45 -6.41
C VAL A 163 5.85 15.40 -5.12
N GLY A 164 5.22 15.00 -4.02
CA GLY A 164 5.86 14.93 -2.71
C GLY A 164 5.77 16.23 -1.91
N LEU A 165 5.91 17.40 -2.56
CA LEU A 165 5.70 18.71 -1.92
C LEU A 165 4.22 19.07 -1.84
N SER A 166 3.47 18.76 -2.90
CA SER A 166 2.02 18.65 -2.87
C SER A 166 1.68 17.18 -2.79
N HIS A 167 0.89 16.80 -1.79
CA HIS A 167 0.54 15.41 -1.53
C HIS A 167 -0.96 15.27 -1.23
N GLY A 168 -1.44 14.04 -1.28
CA GLY A 168 -2.83 13.67 -1.14
C GLY A 168 -3.72 14.44 -2.12
N ARG A 169 -4.90 14.80 -1.63
CA ARG A 169 -5.86 15.68 -2.28
C ARG A 169 -5.23 16.93 -2.90
N PHE A 170 -4.22 17.53 -2.28
CA PHE A 170 -3.66 18.81 -2.74
C PHE A 170 -2.86 18.69 -4.05
N ALA A 171 -2.47 17.47 -4.44
CA ALA A 171 -1.85 17.19 -5.73
C ALA A 171 -2.87 16.79 -6.82
N MET A 172 -4.14 16.68 -6.45
CA MET A 172 -5.22 16.21 -7.32
C MET A 172 -6.09 17.38 -7.81
N THR A 173 -6.61 17.25 -9.03
CA THR A 173 -7.74 18.03 -9.52
C THR A 173 -8.97 17.15 -9.40
N LEU A 174 -9.91 17.56 -8.55
CA LEU A 174 -11.21 16.93 -8.45
C LEU A 174 -12.16 17.49 -9.50
N LEU A 175 -13.11 16.67 -9.91
CA LEU A 175 -14.23 17.08 -10.72
C LEU A 175 -15.53 16.51 -10.18
N ARG A 176 -16.16 17.28 -9.29
CA ARG A 176 -17.46 16.98 -8.71
C ARG A 176 -18.56 17.66 -9.50
N PRO A 177 -19.60 16.93 -9.95
CA PRO A 177 -20.69 17.50 -10.73
C PRO A 177 -21.64 18.30 -9.81
N ALA A 178 -22.59 19.02 -10.41
CA ALA A 178 -23.61 19.74 -9.64
C ALA A 178 -24.45 18.77 -8.79
N ARG A 179 -25.05 19.26 -7.70
CA ARG A 179 -25.90 18.44 -6.83
C ARG A 179 -26.99 17.71 -7.62
N GLY A 180 -27.05 16.39 -7.47
CA GLY A 180 -28.01 15.51 -8.14
C GLY A 180 -27.53 14.95 -9.48
N GLU A 181 -26.38 15.41 -10.00
CA GLU A 181 -25.73 14.85 -11.18
C GLU A 181 -24.69 13.78 -10.80
N LYS A 182 -24.36 12.90 -11.75
CA LYS A 182 -23.35 11.85 -11.61
C LYS A 182 -22.27 12.00 -12.67
N LEU A 183 -21.04 11.72 -12.26
CA LEU A 183 -19.85 11.73 -13.11
C LEU A 183 -18.82 10.82 -12.47
N LEU A 184 -18.43 9.74 -13.14
CA LEU A 184 -17.47 8.77 -12.62
C LEU A 184 -16.35 8.61 -13.65
N LEU A 185 -15.12 8.87 -13.23
CA LEU A 185 -13.94 8.68 -14.09
C LEU A 185 -13.34 7.29 -13.86
N GLY A 186 -12.97 6.59 -14.94
CA GLY A 186 -12.37 5.27 -14.82
C GLY A 186 -11.60 4.83 -16.07
N PRO A 187 -10.93 3.67 -16.00
CA PRO A 187 -10.04 3.21 -17.08
C PRO A 187 -10.77 2.48 -18.22
N LEU A 188 -12.07 2.19 -18.07
CA LEU A 188 -12.84 1.48 -19.08
C LEU A 188 -13.44 2.46 -20.09
N ASP A 189 -13.31 2.17 -21.38
CA ASP A 189 -13.74 3.00 -22.49
C ASP A 189 -15.06 2.53 -23.13
N ASP A 190 -15.66 1.47 -22.58
CA ASP A 190 -16.82 0.76 -23.13
C ASP A 190 -18.06 0.79 -22.21
N VAL A 191 -18.06 1.60 -21.15
CA VAL A 191 -19.16 1.69 -20.18
C VAL A 191 -20.01 2.93 -20.44
N ASP A 192 -21.10 2.79 -21.19
CA ASP A 192 -21.89 3.92 -21.72
C ASP A 192 -23.23 4.13 -21.01
N ARG A 193 -23.21 4.21 -19.67
CA ARG A 193 -24.42 4.37 -18.84
C ARG A 193 -24.90 5.81 -18.66
N GLY A 194 -24.18 6.76 -19.23
CA GLY A 194 -24.51 8.18 -19.22
C GLY A 194 -23.87 8.99 -18.09
N GLU A 195 -23.21 8.33 -17.12
CA GLU A 195 -22.47 8.99 -16.03
C GLU A 195 -20.95 8.70 -16.05
N ASP A 196 -20.50 7.79 -16.90
CA ASP A 196 -19.11 7.34 -16.96
C ASP A 196 -18.27 8.11 -17.97
N VAL A 197 -17.02 8.34 -17.61
CA VAL A 197 -16.01 9.05 -18.38
C VAL A 197 -14.74 8.21 -18.43
N TYR A 198 -14.26 7.93 -19.64
CA TYR A 198 -12.97 7.29 -19.83
C TYR A 198 -11.84 8.25 -19.44
N SER A 199 -10.90 7.75 -18.63
CA SER A 199 -9.72 8.48 -18.21
C SER A 199 -8.49 7.54 -18.16
N PRO A 200 -7.49 7.74 -19.02
CA PRO A 200 -6.27 6.91 -19.03
C PRO A 200 -5.45 7.06 -17.75
N LEU A 201 -5.62 8.17 -17.01
CA LEU A 201 -4.99 8.40 -15.71
C LEU A 201 -5.15 7.21 -14.75
N TYR A 202 -6.29 6.53 -14.78
CA TYR A 202 -6.58 5.40 -13.88
C TYR A 202 -5.72 4.17 -14.19
N GLY A 203 -5.05 4.12 -15.35
CA GLY A 203 -4.04 3.14 -15.69
C GLY A 203 -2.60 3.62 -15.48
N GLU A 204 -2.37 4.79 -14.87
CA GLU A 204 -1.02 5.35 -14.68
C GLU A 204 -0.62 5.41 -13.20
N SER A 205 0.63 5.06 -12.87
CA SER A 205 1.17 5.13 -11.50
C SER A 205 1.17 6.55 -10.93
N ARG A 206 1.15 7.58 -11.80
CA ARG A 206 1.04 8.98 -11.37
C ARG A 206 -0.22 9.24 -10.56
N TYR A 207 -1.29 8.46 -10.77
CA TYR A 207 -2.52 8.55 -9.96
C TYR A 207 -2.20 8.34 -8.48
N CYS A 208 -1.48 7.26 -8.19
CA CYS A 208 -1.09 6.84 -6.84
C CYS A 208 -0.05 7.79 -6.22
N ALA A 209 0.77 8.45 -7.05
CA ALA A 209 1.87 9.30 -6.61
C ALA A 209 1.44 10.42 -5.66
N SER A 210 0.24 10.96 -5.83
CA SER A 210 -0.33 11.99 -4.96
C SER A 210 -0.26 11.61 -3.47
N CYS A 211 -0.68 10.40 -3.10
CA CYS A 211 -0.66 9.93 -1.70
C CYS A 211 0.60 9.12 -1.36
N HIS A 212 1.22 8.45 -2.34
CA HIS A 212 2.35 7.53 -2.15
C HIS A 212 3.74 8.16 -2.36
N GLU A 213 3.79 9.48 -2.39
CA GLU A 213 5.00 10.30 -2.42
C GLU A 213 4.76 11.54 -1.56
N GLY A 214 5.62 11.80 -0.58
CA GLY A 214 5.36 12.81 0.44
C GLY A 214 6.61 13.24 1.20
N ILE A 215 6.93 14.52 1.10
CA ILE A 215 7.87 15.21 1.99
C ILE A 215 7.03 15.87 3.09
N LEU A 216 7.04 15.27 4.27
CA LEU A 216 6.27 15.71 5.42
C LEU A 216 7.23 16.17 6.50
N PHE A 217 7.02 17.38 7.02
CA PHE A 217 7.84 17.96 8.09
C PHE A 217 9.35 18.00 7.74
N GLY A 218 9.68 18.22 6.45
CA GLY A 218 11.05 18.22 5.95
C GLY A 218 11.65 16.83 5.68
N THR A 219 10.96 15.76 6.08
CA THR A 219 11.38 14.39 5.85
C THR A 219 10.71 13.82 4.62
N HIS A 220 11.47 13.17 3.74
CA HIS A 220 10.93 12.36 2.65
C HIS A 220 10.30 11.08 3.23
N ALA A 221 9.11 11.22 3.79
CA ALA A 221 8.43 10.21 4.59
C ALA A 221 7.84 9.10 3.71
N TYR A 222 7.25 9.46 2.57
CA TYR A 222 6.73 8.49 1.61
C TYR A 222 7.50 8.65 0.31
N SER A 223 8.18 7.60 -0.11
CA SER A 223 9.04 7.60 -1.31
C SER A 223 8.69 6.49 -2.31
N THR A 224 7.49 5.89 -2.21
CA THR A 224 7.13 4.72 -3.03
C THR A 224 7.11 5.05 -4.52
N TYR A 225 6.59 6.21 -4.91
CA TYR A 225 6.55 6.60 -6.32
C TYR A 225 7.94 6.87 -6.89
N SER A 226 8.78 7.60 -6.15
CA SER A 226 10.17 7.87 -6.57
C SER A 226 11.03 6.60 -6.60
N GLU A 227 10.81 5.67 -5.67
CA GLU A 227 11.41 4.33 -5.69
C GLU A 227 10.98 3.54 -6.93
N TRP A 228 9.68 3.58 -7.28
CA TRP A 228 9.16 2.95 -8.49
C TRP A 228 9.76 3.57 -9.75
N LEU A 229 9.77 4.89 -9.82
CA LEU A 229 10.30 5.64 -10.96
C LEU A 229 11.78 5.32 -11.23
N GLY A 230 12.55 5.02 -10.17
CA GLY A 230 13.94 4.59 -10.26
C GLY A 230 14.17 3.09 -10.51
N SER A 231 13.11 2.30 -10.71
CA SER A 231 13.20 0.85 -10.90
C SER A 231 13.09 0.41 -12.37
N ASN A 232 13.47 -0.84 -12.63
CA ASN A 232 13.24 -1.52 -13.91
C ASN A 232 11.74 -1.69 -14.26
N TYR A 233 10.82 -1.53 -13.30
CA TYR A 233 9.38 -1.66 -13.55
C TYR A 233 8.82 -0.43 -14.25
N ALA A 234 9.22 0.77 -13.81
CA ALA A 234 8.88 2.01 -14.48
C ALA A 234 9.44 2.04 -15.92
N GLU A 235 10.69 1.59 -16.11
CA GLU A 235 11.32 1.49 -17.44
C GLU A 235 10.55 0.57 -18.39
N ARG A 236 9.95 -0.50 -17.87
CA ARG A 236 9.13 -1.46 -18.62
C ARG A 236 7.67 -1.03 -18.77
N GLY A 237 7.28 0.11 -18.18
CA GLY A 237 5.93 0.61 -18.18
C GLY A 237 4.96 -0.18 -17.28
N VAL A 238 5.45 -1.02 -16.37
CA VAL A 238 4.61 -1.73 -15.39
C VAL A 238 4.16 -0.74 -14.32
N GLN A 239 2.85 -0.56 -14.20
CA GLN A 239 2.21 0.44 -13.36
C GLN A 239 1.82 -0.14 -11.99
N CYS A 240 1.59 0.73 -11.01
CA CYS A 240 1.12 0.32 -9.68
C CYS A 240 -0.13 -0.57 -9.76
N GLN A 241 -1.05 -0.24 -10.67
CA GLN A 241 -2.31 -0.93 -10.90
C GLN A 241 -2.10 -2.37 -11.40
N ASP A 242 -1.05 -2.63 -12.18
CA ASP A 242 -0.76 -3.96 -12.76
C ASP A 242 -0.46 -5.01 -11.67
N CYS A 243 -0.01 -4.58 -10.49
CA CYS A 243 0.28 -5.45 -9.36
C CYS A 243 -0.76 -5.27 -8.23
N HIS A 244 -1.03 -4.04 -7.80
CA HIS A 244 -1.89 -3.79 -6.63
C HIS A 244 -3.39 -3.79 -6.94
N MET A 245 -3.78 -3.64 -8.20
CA MET A 245 -5.17 -3.71 -8.65
C MET A 245 -5.40 -4.89 -9.61
N ALA A 246 -4.50 -5.87 -9.64
CA ALA A 246 -4.70 -7.08 -10.41
C ALA A 246 -5.89 -7.88 -9.86
N ASN A 247 -6.84 -8.24 -10.73
CA ASN A 247 -8.05 -8.97 -10.34
C ASN A 247 -7.83 -10.48 -10.07
N HIS A 248 -6.69 -11.04 -10.46
CA HIS A 248 -6.36 -12.47 -10.28
C HIS A 248 -7.49 -13.44 -10.69
N ARG A 249 -8.32 -13.03 -11.67
CA ARG A 249 -9.45 -13.76 -12.22
C ARG A 249 -10.67 -13.99 -11.31
N GLN A 250 -10.91 -13.11 -10.34
CA GLN A 250 -12.05 -13.26 -9.41
C GLN A 250 -13.36 -12.66 -9.96
N ILE A 251 -13.30 -11.44 -10.52
CA ILE A 251 -14.47 -10.72 -11.03
C ILE A 251 -14.54 -10.84 -12.56
N THR A 252 -15.65 -11.33 -13.13
CA THR A 252 -15.90 -11.30 -14.60
C THR A 252 -16.88 -10.19 -14.99
N ASN A 253 -17.62 -9.64 -14.03
CA ASN A 253 -18.63 -8.62 -14.24
C ASN A 253 -18.76 -7.71 -13.00
N MET A 254 -18.39 -6.44 -13.16
CA MET A 254 -18.34 -5.47 -12.06
C MET A 254 -19.72 -5.13 -11.48
N ALA A 255 -20.81 -5.39 -12.21
CA ALA A 255 -22.17 -5.04 -11.82
C ALA A 255 -23.18 -6.11 -12.26
N ALA A 256 -22.91 -7.37 -11.94
CA ALA A 256 -23.75 -8.50 -12.30
C ALA A 256 -25.19 -8.31 -11.79
N GLY A 257 -26.18 -8.49 -12.67
CA GLY A 257 -27.60 -8.23 -12.35
C GLY A 257 -28.00 -6.75 -12.34
N HIS A 258 -27.05 -5.83 -12.44
CA HIS A 258 -27.25 -4.39 -12.49
C HIS A 258 -26.74 -3.78 -13.81
N GLY A 259 -26.86 -4.56 -14.90
CA GLY A 259 -26.49 -4.17 -16.27
C GLY A 259 -25.01 -4.28 -16.62
N GLY A 260 -24.18 -4.87 -15.76
CA GLY A 260 -22.74 -4.95 -15.99
C GLY A 260 -22.39 -5.90 -17.15
N ILE A 261 -21.24 -5.69 -17.78
CA ILE A 261 -20.80 -6.42 -18.97
C ILE A 261 -19.86 -7.55 -18.54
N GLU A 262 -20.16 -8.78 -18.97
CA GLU A 262 -19.24 -9.91 -18.82
C GLU A 262 -17.99 -9.70 -19.67
N ARG A 263 -16.82 -9.90 -19.08
CA ARG A 263 -15.53 -9.70 -19.76
C ARG A 263 -14.45 -10.62 -19.21
N ASP A 264 -13.32 -10.68 -19.93
CA ASP A 264 -12.14 -11.38 -19.42
C ASP A 264 -11.70 -10.70 -18.11
N PRO A 265 -11.63 -11.42 -16.99
CA PRO A 265 -11.25 -10.84 -15.71
C PRO A 265 -9.94 -10.07 -15.69
N VAL A 266 -9.00 -10.35 -16.60
CA VAL A 266 -7.72 -9.62 -16.68
C VAL A 266 -7.89 -8.16 -17.12
N THR A 267 -9.05 -7.82 -17.69
CA THR A 267 -9.43 -6.45 -18.08
C THR A 267 -10.11 -5.67 -16.95
N LEU A 268 -10.34 -6.32 -15.81
CA LEU A 268 -10.95 -5.73 -14.63
C LEU A 268 -9.92 -5.54 -13.53
N SER A 269 -10.15 -4.52 -12.71
CA SER A 269 -9.28 -4.15 -11.60
C SER A 269 -9.87 -4.61 -10.27
N SER A 270 -9.07 -5.30 -9.45
CA SER A 270 -9.38 -5.50 -8.04
C SER A 270 -9.22 -4.19 -7.26
N HIS A 271 -10.04 -4.03 -6.23
CA HIS A 271 -9.97 -2.93 -5.28
C HIS A 271 -9.46 -3.39 -3.90
N ALA A 272 -8.93 -4.62 -3.80
CA ALA A 272 -8.39 -5.15 -2.56
C ALA A 272 -7.11 -4.39 -2.14
N THR A 273 -6.28 -3.99 -3.11
CA THR A 273 -5.04 -3.21 -2.91
C THR A 273 -4.15 -3.78 -1.79
N PRO A 274 -3.67 -5.03 -1.93
CA PRO A 274 -2.85 -5.69 -0.91
C PRO A 274 -1.51 -4.99 -0.73
N GLY A 275 -0.85 -5.27 0.40
CA GLY A 275 0.44 -4.64 0.69
C GLY A 275 1.24 -5.34 1.78
N SER A 276 0.75 -5.34 3.01
CA SER A 276 1.46 -5.97 4.15
C SER A 276 0.69 -7.09 4.82
N ASP A 277 -0.24 -7.70 4.10
CA ASP A 277 -0.83 -8.98 4.49
C ASP A 277 0.18 -10.12 4.28
N LEU A 278 0.05 -11.19 5.07
CA LEU A 278 1.01 -12.29 5.07
C LEU A 278 1.07 -13.04 3.74
N GLY A 279 -0.05 -13.14 3.02
CA GLY A 279 -0.12 -13.82 1.72
C GLY A 279 0.74 -13.09 0.70
N PHE A 280 0.49 -11.80 0.52
CA PHE A 280 1.22 -10.94 -0.39
C PHE A 280 2.71 -10.85 -0.04
N LEU A 281 3.06 -10.72 1.25
CA LEU A 281 4.45 -10.73 1.69
C LEU A 281 5.17 -12.05 1.36
N ARG A 282 4.50 -13.20 1.52
CA ARG A 282 5.10 -14.52 1.21
C ARG A 282 5.27 -14.78 -0.28
N GLU A 283 4.37 -14.23 -1.09
CA GLU A 283 4.45 -14.33 -2.54
C GLU A 283 5.69 -13.60 -3.07
N HIS A 284 5.92 -12.39 -2.56
CA HIS A 284 6.94 -11.48 -3.08
C HIS A 284 8.27 -11.48 -2.31
N LEU A 285 8.35 -12.06 -1.10
CA LEU A 285 9.60 -12.17 -0.35
C LEU A 285 10.04 -13.62 -0.21
N SER A 286 11.31 -13.88 -0.52
CA SER A 286 11.95 -15.15 -0.21
C SER A 286 13.14 -15.02 0.73
N LEU A 287 13.31 -16.08 1.51
CA LEU A 287 14.52 -16.40 2.24
C LEU A 287 15.03 -17.75 1.71
N GLU A 288 16.26 -17.79 1.23
CA GLU A 288 17.00 -19.03 0.95
C GLU A 288 18.11 -19.17 1.97
N VAL A 289 18.32 -20.39 2.48
CA VAL A 289 19.37 -20.66 3.45
C VAL A 289 20.15 -21.90 3.06
N ALA A 290 21.46 -21.74 2.97
CA ALA A 290 22.40 -22.84 2.82
C ALA A 290 23.36 -22.85 4.01
N SER A 291 23.84 -24.03 4.38
CA SER A 291 24.88 -24.13 5.41
C SER A 291 25.87 -25.22 5.07
N HIS A 292 27.10 -25.02 5.52
CA HIS A 292 28.16 -26.01 5.44
C HIS A 292 29.11 -25.86 6.61
N ARG A 293 29.79 -26.95 6.97
CA ARG A 293 30.77 -26.98 8.05
C ARG A 293 32.16 -26.66 7.49
N GLU A 294 32.94 -25.90 8.24
CA GLU A 294 34.35 -25.60 7.97
C GLU A 294 35.17 -25.76 9.27
N SER A 295 36.50 -25.77 9.18
CA SER A 295 37.40 -25.97 10.34
C SER A 295 37.19 -24.97 11.49
N GLY A 296 36.60 -23.81 11.19
CA GLY A 296 36.30 -22.75 12.16
C GLY A 296 34.88 -22.76 12.72
N GLY A 297 33.97 -23.60 12.23
CA GLY A 297 32.58 -23.58 12.65
C GLY A 297 31.56 -24.02 11.58
N ILE A 298 30.33 -23.52 11.71
CA ILE A 298 29.28 -23.68 10.71
C ILE A 298 29.08 -22.35 10.01
N VAL A 299 29.23 -22.35 8.69
CA VAL A 299 28.91 -21.20 7.83
C VAL A 299 27.47 -21.32 7.36
N VAL A 300 26.68 -20.28 7.57
CA VAL A 300 25.31 -20.14 7.10
C VAL A 300 25.27 -19.00 6.10
N ARG A 301 24.84 -19.29 4.87
CA ARG A 301 24.65 -18.31 3.80
C ARG A 301 23.16 -18.09 3.60
N THR A 302 22.75 -16.83 3.52
CA THR A 302 21.36 -16.45 3.29
C THR A 302 21.25 -15.62 2.02
N THR A 303 20.18 -15.83 1.27
CA THR A 303 19.75 -14.93 0.19
C THR A 303 18.35 -14.43 0.52
N VAL A 304 18.17 -13.11 0.59
CA VAL A 304 16.85 -12.47 0.75
C VAL A 304 16.54 -11.70 -0.53
N THR A 305 15.32 -11.81 -1.03
CA THR A 305 14.92 -11.17 -2.29
C THR A 305 13.49 -10.70 -2.23
N ALA A 306 13.25 -9.46 -2.67
CA ALA A 306 11.94 -8.94 -3.02
C ALA A 306 11.76 -9.13 -4.53
N ARG A 307 10.90 -10.07 -4.94
CA ARG A 307 10.66 -10.42 -6.34
C ARG A 307 9.33 -9.90 -6.82
N ASP A 308 9.27 -9.46 -8.07
CA ASP A 308 8.04 -8.94 -8.66
C ASP A 308 7.54 -7.69 -7.89
N VAL A 309 8.48 -6.88 -7.39
CA VAL A 309 8.22 -5.66 -6.60
C VAL A 309 8.92 -4.48 -7.23
N GLY A 310 8.14 -3.47 -7.68
CA GLY A 310 8.66 -2.30 -8.38
C GLY A 310 9.27 -1.20 -7.54
N HIS A 311 9.33 -1.34 -6.21
CA HIS A 311 9.86 -0.32 -5.29
C HIS A 311 10.78 -0.95 -4.24
N LEU A 312 11.39 -0.14 -3.38
CA LEU A 312 12.20 -0.69 -2.28
C LEU A 312 11.32 -1.48 -1.30
N THR A 313 11.89 -2.44 -0.59
CA THR A 313 11.15 -3.25 0.40
C THR A 313 11.81 -3.23 1.77
N PRO A 314 11.07 -2.80 2.83
CA PRO A 314 9.69 -2.30 2.80
C PRO A 314 9.57 -0.83 2.30
N THR A 315 8.60 -0.53 1.44
CA THR A 315 8.27 0.86 1.04
C THR A 315 7.24 1.53 1.96
N GLY A 316 6.91 2.79 1.69
CA GLY A 316 5.83 3.53 2.34
C GLY A 316 6.31 4.22 3.62
N HIS A 317 5.59 4.01 4.72
CA HIS A 317 5.91 4.66 6.00
C HIS A 317 7.38 4.36 6.43
N PRO A 318 8.19 5.35 6.84
CA PRO A 318 9.64 5.14 7.06
C PRO A 318 9.97 4.12 8.14
N SER A 319 9.09 3.99 9.13
CA SER A 319 9.31 3.12 10.28
C SER A 319 9.07 1.62 10.00
N ARG A 320 8.74 1.25 8.75
CA ARG A 320 8.64 -0.16 8.34
C ARG A 320 10.01 -0.81 8.38
N GLN A 321 10.06 -2.05 8.85
CA GLN A 321 11.30 -2.83 8.93
C GLN A 321 11.08 -4.24 8.37
N LEU A 322 12.10 -4.78 7.73
CA LEU A 322 12.22 -6.20 7.45
C LEU A 322 13.51 -6.70 8.11
N LEU A 323 13.44 -7.83 8.83
CA LEU A 323 14.55 -8.36 9.60
C LEU A 323 14.84 -9.79 9.15
N LEU A 324 16.11 -10.07 8.85
CA LEU A 324 16.65 -11.42 8.89
C LEU A 324 17.20 -11.68 10.29
N VAL A 325 16.69 -12.69 10.98
CA VAL A 325 17.16 -13.11 12.31
C VAL A 325 17.68 -14.55 12.24
N LEU A 326 18.88 -14.78 12.75
CA LEU A 326 19.51 -16.10 12.80
C LEU A 326 19.78 -16.52 14.24
N ARG A 327 19.33 -17.72 14.58
CA ARG A 327 19.60 -18.37 15.86
C ARG A 327 20.29 -19.70 15.61
N ALA A 328 21.41 -19.92 16.28
CA ALA A 328 22.11 -21.19 16.28
C ALA A 328 22.12 -21.75 17.69
N ASN A 329 21.59 -22.95 17.87
CA ASN A 329 21.53 -23.62 19.18
C ASN A 329 22.05 -25.05 19.05
N THR A 330 22.70 -25.54 20.09
CA THR A 330 22.96 -26.98 20.27
C THR A 330 21.63 -27.73 20.46
N GLU A 331 21.64 -29.06 20.35
CA GLU A 331 20.44 -29.88 20.60
C GLU A 331 19.86 -29.73 22.01
N SER A 332 20.70 -29.40 23.00
CA SER A 332 20.26 -29.11 24.36
C SER A 332 19.67 -27.71 24.54
N GLY A 333 19.59 -26.91 23.46
CA GLY A 333 19.04 -25.56 23.46
C GLY A 333 20.03 -24.46 23.86
N GLN A 334 21.31 -24.78 24.07
CA GLN A 334 22.32 -23.77 24.37
C GLN A 334 22.71 -22.99 23.11
N ALA A 335 22.70 -21.66 23.18
CA ALA A 335 23.09 -20.78 22.09
C ALA A 335 24.56 -20.99 21.65
N VAL A 336 24.77 -21.08 20.35
CA VAL A 336 26.08 -21.17 19.70
C VAL A 336 26.53 -19.76 19.31
N PRO A 337 27.70 -19.28 19.77
CA PRO A 337 28.17 -17.94 19.46
C PRO A 337 28.43 -17.70 17.97
N LEU A 338 28.05 -16.52 17.48
CA LEU A 338 28.48 -16.00 16.18
C LEU A 338 29.93 -15.50 16.28
N ILE A 339 30.80 -16.01 15.40
CA ILE A 339 32.20 -15.61 15.25
C ILE A 339 32.35 -14.50 14.19
N ALA A 340 31.65 -14.63 13.06
CA ALA A 340 31.74 -13.66 11.96
C ALA A 340 30.38 -13.49 11.28
N GLY A 341 30.07 -12.28 10.83
CA GLY A 341 28.79 -11.91 10.23
C GLY A 341 28.16 -10.69 10.93
N GLU A 342 27.14 -10.12 10.30
CA GLU A 342 26.44 -8.94 10.82
C GLU A 342 25.63 -9.26 12.07
N ARG A 343 25.44 -8.25 12.92
CA ARG A 343 24.50 -8.27 14.05
C ARG A 343 23.48 -7.17 13.84
N LEU A 344 22.25 -7.47 14.21
CA LEU A 344 21.16 -6.51 14.14
C LEU A 344 21.48 -5.25 14.96
N PRO A 345 21.26 -4.04 14.40
CA PRO A 345 21.57 -2.79 15.06
C PRO A 345 20.56 -2.48 16.18
N ALA A 346 20.80 -1.40 16.93
CA ALA A 346 19.91 -0.94 18.01
C ALA A 346 18.45 -0.74 17.53
N ALA A 347 18.26 -0.27 16.29
CA ALA A 347 16.95 -0.09 15.67
C ALA A 347 16.12 -1.40 15.54
N ALA A 348 16.73 -2.57 15.71
CA ALA A 348 16.02 -3.85 15.73
C ALA A 348 15.31 -4.15 17.07
N GLY A 349 15.39 -3.24 18.05
CA GLY A 349 14.65 -3.28 19.29
C GLY A 349 15.47 -3.71 20.51
N THR A 350 15.12 -3.16 21.67
CA THR A 350 15.80 -3.34 22.95
C THR A 350 15.75 -4.80 23.44
N PRO A 351 16.90 -5.48 23.63
CA PRO A 351 16.94 -6.91 23.98
C PRO A 351 16.22 -7.26 25.28
N ASP A 352 16.37 -6.43 26.33
CA ASP A 352 15.73 -6.64 27.64
C ASP A 352 14.20 -6.58 27.59
N ARG A 353 13.64 -6.01 26.52
CA ARG A 353 12.20 -5.96 26.25
C ARG A 353 11.72 -7.02 25.25
N GLY A 354 12.63 -7.89 24.80
CA GLY A 354 12.38 -8.94 23.81
C GLY A 354 12.80 -8.57 22.37
N GLY A 355 13.45 -7.43 22.17
CA GLY A 355 13.96 -6.99 20.87
C GLY A 355 15.15 -7.81 20.37
N GLN A 356 15.53 -7.58 19.11
CA GLN A 356 16.46 -8.44 18.38
C GLN A 356 17.84 -7.79 18.19
N ALA A 357 18.07 -6.58 18.71
CA ALA A 357 19.37 -5.93 18.63
C ALA A 357 20.50 -6.84 19.19
N GLY A 358 21.64 -6.85 18.50
CA GLY A 358 22.79 -7.69 18.83
C GLY A 358 22.69 -9.15 18.40
N GLN A 359 21.50 -9.65 18.01
CA GLN A 359 21.37 -11.00 17.47
C GLN A 359 21.99 -11.09 16.06
N PRO A 360 22.51 -12.26 15.65
CA PRO A 360 22.97 -12.48 14.28
C PRO A 360 21.84 -12.22 13.28
N GLY A 361 22.11 -11.42 12.26
CA GLY A 361 21.07 -11.03 11.32
C GLY A 361 21.36 -9.73 10.58
N LYS A 362 20.36 -9.25 9.85
CA LYS A 362 20.41 -8.02 9.06
C LYS A 362 19.08 -7.30 9.09
N LEU A 363 19.14 -5.97 9.19
CA LEU A 363 17.97 -5.08 9.15
C LEU A 363 17.87 -4.43 7.77
N TYR A 364 16.71 -4.53 7.14
CA TYR A 364 16.35 -3.84 5.90
C TYR A 364 15.32 -2.76 6.24
N ALA A 365 15.75 -1.52 6.38
CA ALA A 365 14.90 -0.40 6.79
C ALA A 365 15.48 0.96 6.36
N LYS A 366 14.61 1.96 6.27
CA LYS A 366 15.00 3.37 6.23
C LYS A 366 15.19 3.83 7.67
N THR A 367 16.43 3.90 8.13
CA THR A 367 16.77 4.27 9.51
C THR A 367 16.97 5.77 9.59
N LEU A 368 16.09 6.43 10.34
CA LEU A 368 16.13 7.85 10.63
C LEU A 368 16.59 8.06 12.07
N THR A 369 17.35 9.12 12.33
CA THR A 369 17.88 9.41 13.67
C THR A 369 17.74 10.86 14.06
N SER A 370 17.68 11.11 15.37
CA SER A 370 17.82 12.45 15.95
C SER A 370 19.26 12.95 15.89
N LEU A 371 19.49 14.20 16.29
CA LEU A 371 20.84 14.79 16.39
C LEU A 371 21.73 14.01 17.37
N ASP A 372 21.12 13.44 18.42
CA ASP A 372 21.82 12.64 19.43
C ASP A 372 21.97 11.16 19.02
N GLY A 373 21.51 10.80 17.82
CA GLY A 373 21.65 9.45 17.25
C GLY A 373 20.60 8.44 17.73
N ASP A 374 19.49 8.86 18.35
CA ASP A 374 18.40 7.95 18.74
C ASP A 374 17.64 7.47 17.50
N PRO A 375 17.58 6.14 17.22
CA PRO A 375 16.87 5.60 16.07
C PRO A 375 15.37 5.34 16.32
N HIS A 376 14.83 5.68 17.49
CA HIS A 376 13.43 5.43 17.86
C HIS A 376 12.52 6.66 17.75
N ILE A 377 12.97 7.69 17.02
CA ILE A 377 12.20 8.91 16.82
C ILE A 377 11.14 8.78 15.73
N PRO A 378 10.03 9.54 15.82
CA PRO A 378 9.06 9.61 14.74
C PRO A 378 9.63 10.41 13.55
N TYR A 379 9.12 10.16 12.34
CA TYR A 379 9.68 10.74 11.11
C TYR A 379 9.56 12.27 11.02
N TRP A 380 8.69 12.89 11.81
CA TRP A 380 8.50 14.34 11.87
C TRP A 380 9.51 15.06 12.78
N ASP A 381 10.28 14.33 13.59
CA ASP A 381 11.35 14.88 14.44
C ASP A 381 12.76 14.55 13.91
N VAL A 382 12.85 14.13 12.65
CA VAL A 382 14.08 13.62 12.05
C VAL A 382 15.02 14.74 11.70
N THR A 383 16.30 14.50 11.99
CA THR A 383 17.37 15.43 11.62
C THR A 383 18.32 14.84 10.59
N GLU A 384 18.41 13.51 10.49
CA GLU A 384 19.28 12.84 9.51
C GLU A 384 18.73 11.46 9.06
N LEU A 385 19.02 11.11 7.80
CA LEU A 385 18.94 9.74 7.29
C LEU A 385 20.24 9.00 7.65
N ALA A 386 20.20 8.12 8.65
CA ALA A 386 21.37 7.38 9.09
C ALA A 386 21.76 6.26 8.11
N ALA A 387 20.77 5.52 7.60
CA ALA A 387 20.98 4.45 6.63
C ALA A 387 19.70 4.10 5.87
N ASP A 388 19.83 3.66 4.62
CA ASP A 388 18.76 2.99 3.90
C ASP A 388 19.27 1.63 3.40
N THR A 389 18.87 0.57 4.10
CA THR A 389 19.30 -0.81 3.82
C THR A 389 18.20 -1.66 3.21
N ARG A 390 17.11 -1.02 2.75
CA ARG A 390 15.96 -1.73 2.19
C ARG A 390 16.34 -2.55 0.96
N LEU A 391 15.63 -3.65 0.75
CA LEU A 391 15.82 -4.48 -0.44
C LEU A 391 15.45 -3.69 -1.69
N LYS A 392 16.22 -3.85 -2.75
CA LYS A 392 15.91 -3.26 -4.05
C LYS A 392 15.07 -4.23 -4.90
N PRO A 393 14.28 -3.71 -5.86
CA PRO A 393 13.55 -4.50 -6.84
C PRO A 393 14.40 -5.60 -7.47
N ASP A 394 13.99 -6.87 -7.31
CA ASP A 394 14.60 -8.06 -7.92
C ASP A 394 16.10 -8.29 -7.64
N GLU A 395 16.72 -7.49 -6.77
CA GLU A 395 18.13 -7.61 -6.42
C GLU A 395 18.28 -8.49 -5.16
N PRO A 396 18.87 -9.70 -5.27
CA PRO A 396 19.08 -10.57 -4.12
C PRO A 396 20.18 -10.03 -3.20
N ASP A 397 19.84 -9.80 -1.93
CA ASP A 397 20.82 -9.53 -0.87
C ASP A 397 21.39 -10.83 -0.32
N ARG A 398 22.71 -10.92 -0.23
CA ARG A 398 23.42 -12.12 0.23
C ARG A 398 24.25 -11.81 1.46
N ALA A 399 24.13 -12.65 2.48
CA ALA A 399 24.89 -12.53 3.73
C ALA A 399 25.46 -13.88 4.16
N SER A 400 26.52 -13.85 4.97
CA SER A 400 27.20 -15.03 5.49
C SER A 400 27.50 -14.87 6.97
N PHE A 401 27.20 -15.92 7.75
CA PHE A 401 27.33 -15.95 9.20
C PHE A 401 28.08 -17.21 9.62
N THR A 402 29.08 -17.08 10.48
CA THR A 402 29.92 -18.19 10.95
C THR A 402 29.71 -18.40 12.44
N PHE A 403 29.29 -19.58 12.85
CA PHE A 403 28.99 -19.95 14.23
C PHE A 403 30.03 -20.91 14.81
N ALA A 404 30.39 -20.73 16.08
CA ALA A 404 31.43 -21.48 16.80
C ALA A 404 31.01 -22.92 17.15
N ALA A 405 30.86 -23.77 16.14
CA ALA A 405 30.44 -25.16 16.31
C ALA A 405 31.37 -26.13 15.59
N GLN A 406 32.18 -26.87 16.33
CA GLN A 406 33.15 -27.82 15.76
C GLN A 406 32.55 -29.20 15.49
N GLN A 407 32.08 -29.90 16.54
CA GLN A 407 31.70 -31.32 16.42
C GLN A 407 30.27 -31.66 16.87
N SER A 408 29.57 -30.74 17.53
CA SER A 408 28.18 -30.99 17.92
C SER A 408 27.21 -30.69 16.78
N PRO A 409 26.11 -31.46 16.67
CA PRO A 409 24.97 -31.05 15.86
C PRO A 409 24.44 -29.70 16.33
N VAL A 410 24.09 -28.84 15.38
CA VAL A 410 23.52 -27.52 15.65
C VAL A 410 22.20 -27.38 14.91
N VAL A 411 21.21 -26.84 15.59
CA VAL A 411 19.96 -26.40 15.00
C VAL A 411 20.11 -24.93 14.62
N ILE A 412 20.01 -24.64 13.34
CA ILE A 412 19.97 -23.28 12.80
C ILE A 412 18.51 -22.95 12.52
N GLN A 413 18.07 -21.81 13.04
CA GLN A 413 16.78 -21.19 12.70
C GLN A 413 17.05 -19.85 12.03
N ALA A 414 16.48 -19.64 10.86
CA ALA A 414 16.50 -18.39 10.13
C ALA A 414 15.06 -17.88 9.96
N GLU A 415 14.82 -16.62 10.32
CA GLU A 415 13.51 -15.99 10.26
C GLU A 415 13.57 -14.69 9.46
N LEU A 416 12.58 -14.50 8.60
CA LEU A 416 12.33 -13.24 7.91
C LEU A 416 11.06 -12.61 8.51
N ILE A 417 11.22 -11.48 9.19
CA ILE A 417 10.17 -10.82 9.97
C ILE A 417 9.91 -9.44 9.40
N TYR A 418 8.67 -9.17 8.97
CA TYR A 418 8.21 -7.84 8.59
C TYR A 418 7.59 -7.14 9.80
N ARG A 419 7.86 -5.85 9.96
CA ARG A 419 7.30 -5.00 11.02
C ARG A 419 6.62 -3.77 10.47
N ARG A 420 5.47 -3.45 11.06
CA ARG A 420 4.74 -2.21 10.77
C ARG A 420 5.44 -0.99 11.37
N PHE A 421 5.99 -1.15 12.57
CA PHE A 421 6.70 -0.13 13.31
C PHE A 421 7.90 -0.75 14.07
N PRO A 422 8.87 0.07 14.51
CA PRO A 422 9.98 -0.39 15.33
C PRO A 422 9.47 -1.10 16.57
N PHE A 423 10.19 -2.15 16.99
CA PHE A 423 9.76 -3.04 18.07
C PHE A 423 9.40 -2.29 19.36
N ASP A 424 10.24 -1.35 19.78
CA ASP A 424 10.05 -0.61 21.02
C ASP A 424 8.82 0.30 21.01
N VAL A 425 8.52 0.90 19.85
CA VAL A 425 7.32 1.72 19.62
C VAL A 425 6.07 0.84 19.70
N ALA A 426 6.08 -0.31 19.01
CA ALA A 426 4.96 -1.23 19.07
C ALA A 426 4.73 -1.79 20.48
N LYS A 427 5.81 -2.03 21.23
CA LYS A 427 5.74 -2.51 22.60
C LYS A 427 5.16 -1.46 23.55
N GLU A 428 5.57 -0.20 23.39
CA GLU A 428 5.01 0.94 24.12
C GLU A 428 3.52 1.13 23.82
N LYS A 429 3.13 1.09 22.54
CA LYS A 429 1.74 1.21 22.08
C LYS A 429 0.87 -0.03 22.34
N GLY A 430 1.46 -1.14 22.82
CA GLY A 430 0.74 -2.38 23.10
C GLY A 430 0.20 -3.10 21.86
N TRP A 431 0.79 -2.90 20.69
CA TRP A 431 0.36 -3.57 19.45
C TRP A 431 0.86 -5.01 19.40
N THR A 432 -0.06 -5.97 19.35
CA THR A 432 0.23 -7.40 19.32
C THR A 432 0.40 -7.96 17.91
N ASP A 433 -0.04 -7.22 16.90
CA ASP A 433 -0.02 -7.60 15.48
C ASP A 433 1.10 -6.89 14.70
N ASN A 434 2.09 -6.29 15.37
CA ASN A 434 3.14 -5.53 14.70
C ASN A 434 4.08 -6.39 13.83
N GLU A 435 4.35 -7.62 14.26
CA GLU A 435 5.31 -8.52 13.59
C GLU A 435 4.60 -9.57 12.74
N ILE A 436 5.09 -9.76 11.52
CA ILE A 436 4.63 -10.78 10.58
C ILE A 436 5.82 -11.67 10.23
N HIS A 437 5.77 -12.93 10.64
CA HIS A 437 6.79 -13.93 10.29
C HIS A 437 6.54 -14.43 8.86
N VAL A 438 7.21 -13.79 7.91
CA VAL A 438 7.06 -14.06 6.48
C VAL A 438 7.57 -15.46 6.15
N ALA A 439 8.79 -15.79 6.59
CA ALA A 439 9.41 -17.08 6.40
C ALA A 439 10.17 -17.53 7.65
N THR A 440 10.12 -18.83 7.95
CA THR A 440 10.92 -19.46 9.00
C THR A 440 11.48 -20.77 8.46
N GLN A 441 12.79 -20.95 8.53
CA GLN A 441 13.47 -22.19 8.19
C GLN A 441 14.27 -22.68 9.37
N THR A 442 14.04 -23.93 9.76
CA THR A 442 14.79 -24.60 10.81
C THR A 442 15.40 -25.87 10.24
N PHE A 443 16.72 -26.00 10.36
CA PHE A 443 17.42 -27.19 9.90
C PHE A 443 18.55 -27.57 10.85
N ARG A 444 18.89 -28.85 10.81
CA ARG A 444 19.94 -29.45 11.61
C ARG A 444 21.20 -29.60 10.77
N VAL A 445 22.30 -29.06 11.27
CA VAL A 445 23.64 -29.29 10.71
C VAL A 445 24.31 -30.35 11.57
N ASN A 446 24.40 -31.57 11.04
CA ASN A 446 25.02 -32.70 11.74
C ASN A 446 26.52 -32.49 11.94
N SER A 447 27.11 -33.26 12.85
CA SER A 447 28.56 -33.49 12.84
C SER A 447 28.98 -34.05 11.48
N ASP A 448 30.19 -33.73 11.01
CA ASP A 448 30.76 -34.44 9.85
C ASP A 448 30.73 -35.96 10.15
N PRO A 449 30.43 -36.83 9.18
CA PRO A 449 30.46 -38.28 9.37
C PRO A 449 31.85 -38.83 9.74
#